data_AF-J3LH12-F1
#
_entry.id   AF-J3LH12-F1
#
_cell.length_a   1.000
_cell.length_b   1.000
_cell.length_c   1.000
_cell.angle_alpha   90.00
_cell.angle_beta   90.00
_cell.angle_gamma   90.00
#
_symmetry.space_group_name_H-M   'P 1'
#
loop_
_entity.id
_entity.type
_entity.pdbx_description
1 polymer ?
#
loop_
_entity_poly.entity_id
_entity_poly.type
_entity_poly.pdbx_seq_one_letter_code
_entity_poly.pdbx_strand_id
1 'polypeptide(L)'
;MVRREVLDDYLRTRAEGAGAQVVNGLFLRYEAPKELNGSYVVHYNHYDSSNGKAGGEKRTFEVDAIVGADGANSRVAKDMGAGDYEYAIAFQERVRIPDDKMKYYEERAEMYVGDDVSPDFYGWVFPKCDHVAVGTGTVTHKPDIKKFQAATRLRAKDRIEGGKIIRVEAHPIPEHPRPKRVAGRVTLVGDAAGYVTKCSGEGIYFAAKSGRMCAEAIVAGSANGTRMVEESDLRKYLAEFDRLYWPTYKVLDVLQKVFYRSNAAREAFVEMCADDYVQRMTFDSYLYKRVVPGNPLDDIKLAVNTIGSLVRATALRREMEKVTL
;
A
#
# COMPACT_ATOMS: atom_id res chain seq x y z
N MET A 1 6.70 -11.18 -9.39
CA MET A 1 5.85 -10.00 -9.06
C MET A 1 6.21 -8.80 -9.94
N VAL A 2 5.32 -7.80 -10.02
CA VAL A 2 5.47 -6.65 -10.93
C VAL A 2 6.65 -5.74 -10.59
N ARG A 3 7.27 -5.16 -11.63
CA ARG A 3 8.20 -4.03 -11.56
C ARG A 3 7.42 -2.73 -11.74
N ARG A 4 7.47 -1.84 -10.76
CA ARG A 4 6.67 -0.61 -10.74
C ARG A 4 6.99 0.30 -11.91
N GLU A 5 8.27 0.46 -12.25
CA GLU A 5 8.66 1.30 -13.39
C GLU A 5 8.09 0.81 -14.73
N VAL A 6 7.85 -0.50 -14.89
CA VAL A 6 7.29 -1.07 -16.12
C VAL A 6 5.76 -0.97 -16.11
N LEU A 7 5.13 -1.33 -14.99
CA LEU A 7 3.67 -1.28 -14.85
C LEU A 7 3.15 0.17 -14.94
N ASP A 8 3.81 1.10 -14.26
CA ASP A 8 3.39 2.50 -14.20
C ASP A 8 3.56 3.18 -15.57
N ASP A 9 4.64 2.86 -16.30
CA ASP A 9 4.83 3.31 -17.68
C ASP A 9 3.74 2.76 -18.61
N TYR A 10 3.50 1.45 -18.55
CA TYR A 10 2.42 0.80 -19.30
C TYR A 10 1.04 1.43 -19.06
N LEU A 11 0.70 1.73 -17.80
CA LEU A 11 -0.57 2.37 -17.46
C LEU A 11 -0.65 3.81 -18.01
N ARG A 12 0.44 4.58 -17.92
CA ARG A 12 0.52 5.94 -18.45
C ARG A 12 0.37 5.97 -19.98
N THR A 13 1.11 5.13 -20.70
CA THR A 13 1.01 5.03 -22.17
C THR A 13 -0.40 4.65 -22.62
N ARG A 14 -1.10 3.79 -21.86
CA ARG A 14 -2.50 3.47 -22.15
C ARG A 14 -3.45 4.63 -21.92
N ALA A 15 -3.22 5.43 -20.88
CA ALA A 15 -4.02 6.62 -20.64
C ALA A 15 -3.83 7.63 -21.79
N GLU A 16 -2.59 7.82 -22.25
CA GLU A 16 -2.27 8.65 -23.41
C GLU A 16 -2.95 8.13 -24.69
N GLY A 17 -2.85 6.83 -24.96
CA GLY A 17 -3.53 6.19 -26.11
C GLY A 17 -5.06 6.25 -26.03
N ALA A 18 -5.63 6.47 -24.84
CA ALA A 18 -7.06 6.69 -24.64
C ALA A 18 -7.46 8.19 -24.70
N GLY A 19 -6.53 9.08 -25.01
CA GLY A 19 -6.77 10.52 -25.20
C GLY A 19 -6.38 11.42 -24.03
N ALA A 20 -5.76 10.89 -22.97
CA ALA A 20 -5.25 11.74 -21.89
C ALA A 20 -4.01 12.52 -22.33
N GLN A 21 -3.96 13.81 -22.04
CA GLN A 21 -2.75 14.60 -22.26
C GLN A 21 -1.76 14.37 -21.11
N VAL A 22 -0.60 13.79 -21.41
CA VAL A 22 0.47 13.57 -20.43
C VAL A 22 1.34 14.82 -20.34
N VAL A 23 1.44 15.38 -19.13
CA VAL A 23 2.32 16.51 -18.83
C VAL A 23 3.42 16.03 -17.89
N ASN A 24 4.67 16.09 -18.33
CA ASN A 24 5.81 15.79 -17.48
C ASN A 24 6.16 17.03 -16.63
N GLY A 25 5.89 16.97 -15.33
CA GLY A 25 6.19 18.07 -14.44
C GLY A 25 5.95 17.78 -12.97
N LEU A 26 6.43 18.67 -12.11
CA LEU A 26 6.21 18.62 -10.67
C LEU A 26 5.09 19.59 -10.28
N PHE A 27 3.97 19.06 -9.79
CA PHE A 27 2.90 19.85 -9.18
C PHE A 27 3.45 20.66 -7.99
N LEU A 28 3.13 21.96 -7.95
CA LEU A 28 3.55 22.87 -6.89
C LEU A 28 2.40 23.22 -5.96
N ARG A 29 1.31 23.73 -6.52
CA ARG A 29 0.09 24.13 -5.82
C ARG A 29 -1.10 24.32 -6.77
N TYR A 30 -2.30 24.51 -6.24
CA TYR A 30 -3.44 25.03 -7.01
C TYR A 30 -4.05 26.30 -6.38
N GLU A 31 -4.78 27.05 -7.19
CA GLU A 31 -5.64 28.15 -6.74
C GLU A 31 -7.11 27.76 -6.95
N ALA A 32 -7.91 27.90 -5.89
CA ALA A 32 -9.34 27.65 -5.96
C ALA A 32 -10.05 28.81 -6.68
N PRO A 33 -11.11 28.53 -7.46
CA PRO A 33 -11.87 29.58 -8.12
C PRO A 33 -12.58 30.49 -7.11
N LYS A 34 -12.73 31.77 -7.46
CA LYS A 34 -13.51 32.75 -6.68
C LYS A 34 -15.02 32.57 -6.86
N GLU A 35 -15.42 32.06 -8.01
CA GLU A 35 -16.81 31.81 -8.38
C GLU A 35 -17.14 30.31 -8.32
N LEU A 36 -18.40 29.97 -8.10
CA LEU A 36 -18.83 28.57 -7.94
C LEU A 36 -18.45 27.70 -9.14
N ASN A 37 -18.54 28.25 -10.36
CA ASN A 37 -18.27 27.57 -11.63
C ASN A 37 -16.95 28.01 -12.30
N GLY A 38 -16.01 28.59 -11.54
CA GLY A 38 -14.70 28.94 -12.09
C GLY A 38 -13.75 27.74 -12.21
N SER A 39 -12.73 27.85 -13.04
CA SER A 39 -11.65 26.86 -13.13
C SER A 39 -10.71 26.93 -11.93
N TYR A 40 -10.15 25.79 -11.53
CA TYR A 40 -8.96 25.75 -10.69
C TYR A 40 -7.75 26.08 -11.56
N VAL A 41 -6.79 26.84 -11.02
CA VAL A 41 -5.50 27.10 -11.69
C VAL A 41 -4.43 26.21 -11.05
N VAL A 42 -3.86 25.29 -11.84
CA VAL A 42 -2.77 24.41 -11.39
C VAL A 42 -1.44 25.06 -11.70
N HIS A 43 -0.55 25.13 -10.71
CA HIS A 43 0.84 25.57 -10.88
C HIS A 43 1.80 24.38 -10.82
N TYR A 44 2.68 24.27 -11.80
CA TYR A 44 3.63 23.17 -11.88
C TYR A 44 4.97 23.61 -12.51
N ASN A 45 6.03 22.85 -12.23
CA ASN A 45 7.30 22.96 -12.94
C ASN A 45 7.32 21.93 -14.09
N HIS A 46 7.20 22.40 -15.32
CA HIS A 46 7.28 21.58 -16.53
C HIS A 46 8.71 21.11 -16.78
N TYR A 47 8.88 19.81 -17.03
CA TYR A 47 10.16 19.22 -17.40
C TYR A 47 10.19 18.94 -18.89
N ASP A 48 11.01 19.71 -19.60
CA ASP A 48 11.24 19.50 -21.02
C ASP A 48 12.30 18.44 -21.25
N SER A 49 11.87 17.31 -21.83
CA SER A 49 12.71 16.15 -22.09
C SER A 49 13.73 16.40 -23.21
N SER A 50 13.50 17.41 -24.06
CA SER A 50 14.35 17.72 -25.23
C SER A 50 15.50 18.67 -24.92
N ASN A 51 15.42 19.44 -23.83
CA ASN A 51 16.31 20.60 -23.65
C ASN A 51 17.52 20.35 -22.75
N GLY A 52 17.68 19.17 -22.14
CA GLY A 52 18.87 18.79 -21.34
C GLY A 52 19.19 19.70 -20.14
N LYS A 53 18.37 20.71 -19.86
CA LYS A 53 18.57 21.70 -18.80
C LYS A 53 18.12 21.11 -17.47
N ALA A 54 19.00 21.22 -16.47
CA ALA A 54 18.65 20.93 -15.08
C ALA A 54 17.77 22.06 -14.52
N GLY A 55 16.45 21.93 -14.67
CA GLY A 55 15.47 22.86 -14.10
C GLY A 55 14.14 22.85 -14.85
N GLY A 56 13.02 22.78 -14.12
CA GLY A 56 11.69 22.85 -14.72
C GLY A 56 11.23 24.30 -14.93
N GLU A 57 10.46 24.53 -15.99
CA GLU A 57 9.84 25.83 -16.29
C GLU A 57 8.51 25.98 -15.52
N LYS A 58 8.31 27.09 -14.82
CA LYS A 58 7.04 27.36 -14.14
C LYS A 58 5.94 27.59 -15.18
N ARG A 59 4.88 26.78 -15.12
CA ARG A 59 3.72 26.88 -15.99
C ARG A 59 2.42 26.74 -15.21
N THR A 60 1.33 27.11 -15.86
CA THR A 60 -0.03 26.95 -15.34
C THR A 60 -0.97 26.38 -16.39
N PHE A 61 -2.06 25.75 -15.94
CA PHE A 61 -3.24 25.48 -16.77
C PHE A 61 -4.49 25.41 -15.90
N GLU A 62 -5.64 25.60 -16.53
CA GLU A 62 -6.95 25.57 -15.90
C GLU A 62 -7.59 24.18 -15.98
N VAL A 63 -8.29 23.78 -14.90
CA VAL A 63 -9.04 22.53 -14.83
C VAL A 63 -10.35 22.69 -14.05
N ASP A 64 -11.34 21.86 -14.38
CA ASP A 64 -12.61 21.84 -13.65
C ASP A 64 -12.49 21.14 -12.30
N ALA A 65 -11.65 20.09 -12.23
CA ALA A 65 -11.49 19.24 -11.05
C ALA A 65 -10.04 18.74 -10.93
N ILE A 66 -9.63 18.41 -9.71
CA ILE A 66 -8.28 17.90 -9.39
C ILE A 66 -8.41 16.56 -8.67
N VAL A 67 -7.70 15.54 -9.18
CA VAL A 67 -7.56 14.25 -8.51
C VAL A 67 -6.12 14.10 -8.02
N GLY A 68 -5.92 14.16 -6.70
CA GLY A 68 -4.65 13.89 -6.04
C GLY A 68 -4.37 12.39 -6.00
N ALA A 69 -3.53 11.94 -6.94
CA ALA A 69 -2.98 10.58 -7.01
C ALA A 69 -1.45 10.57 -6.80
N ASP A 70 -0.92 11.59 -6.11
CA ASP A 70 0.50 11.93 -5.96
C ASP A 70 1.19 11.26 -4.76
N GLY A 71 0.67 10.10 -4.35
CA GLY A 71 1.30 9.22 -3.38
C GLY A 71 1.21 9.70 -1.93
N ALA A 72 1.93 9.03 -1.04
CA ALA A 72 1.89 9.30 0.39
C ALA A 72 2.37 10.73 0.77
N ASN A 73 3.31 11.30 0.02
CA ASN A 73 3.79 12.67 0.29
C ASN A 73 2.93 13.76 -0.38
N SER A 74 1.67 13.44 -0.69
CA SER A 74 0.76 14.25 -1.50
C SER A 74 0.79 15.74 -1.16
N ARG A 75 1.10 16.55 -2.18
CA ARG A 75 1.01 18.01 -2.14
C ARG A 75 -0.43 18.45 -2.31
N VAL A 76 -1.22 17.76 -3.14
CA VAL A 76 -2.66 18.04 -3.29
C VAL A 76 -3.38 17.90 -1.94
N ALA A 77 -3.06 16.86 -1.17
CA ALA A 77 -3.60 16.66 0.17
C ALA A 77 -3.22 17.79 1.15
N LYS A 78 -1.99 18.31 1.05
CA LYS A 78 -1.54 19.43 1.87
C LYS A 78 -2.31 20.71 1.52
N ASP A 79 -2.41 21.04 0.24
CA ASP A 79 -3.08 22.25 -0.25
C ASP A 79 -4.57 22.27 0.11
N MET A 80 -5.26 21.13 0.05
CA MET A 80 -6.68 21.04 0.42
C MET A 80 -6.92 20.94 1.94
N GLY A 81 -5.85 20.96 2.76
CA GLY A 81 -5.93 20.77 4.20
C GLY A 81 -6.60 19.44 4.55
N ALA A 82 -6.08 18.34 4.00
CA ALA A 82 -6.64 16.99 4.16
C ALA A 82 -6.47 16.41 5.57
N GLY A 83 -5.57 16.99 6.37
CA GLY A 83 -5.12 16.45 7.66
C GLY A 83 -4.11 15.32 7.49
N ASP A 84 -3.41 14.97 8.56
CA ASP A 84 -2.41 13.90 8.57
C ASP A 84 -3.02 12.52 8.75
N TYR A 85 -2.23 11.48 8.48
CA TYR A 85 -2.53 10.08 8.79
C TYR A 85 -1.35 9.43 9.51
N GLU A 86 -1.56 8.25 10.08
CA GLU A 86 -0.47 7.37 10.51
C GLU A 86 0.11 6.59 9.32
N TYR A 87 1.41 6.34 9.36
CA TYR A 87 2.10 5.57 8.32
C TYR A 87 3.23 4.71 8.89
N ALA A 88 3.44 3.56 8.25
CA ALA A 88 4.65 2.76 8.38
C ALA A 88 5.76 3.33 7.49
N ILE A 89 7.02 3.13 7.85
CA ILE A 89 8.13 3.29 6.91
C ILE A 89 8.49 1.90 6.40
N ALA A 90 8.47 1.73 5.09
CA ALA A 90 9.06 0.57 4.42
C ALA A 90 10.46 0.92 3.92
N PHE A 91 11.37 -0.04 4.07
CA PHE A 91 12.73 0.01 3.56
C PHE A 91 13.02 -1.28 2.82
N GLN A 92 13.59 -1.19 1.63
CA GLN A 92 13.97 -2.37 0.86
C GLN A 92 15.22 -2.15 0.02
N GLU A 93 15.84 -3.27 -0.31
CA GLU A 93 16.95 -3.38 -1.22
C GLU A 93 16.53 -4.26 -2.39
N ARG A 94 16.79 -3.80 -3.62
CA ARG A 94 16.76 -4.66 -4.79
C ARG A 94 18.08 -5.41 -4.84
N VAL A 95 18.02 -6.73 -4.75
CA VAL A 95 19.19 -7.61 -4.73
C VAL A 95 19.13 -8.52 -5.95
N ARG A 96 20.06 -8.33 -6.88
CA ARG A 96 20.24 -9.25 -8.00
C ARG A 96 21.01 -10.47 -7.50
N ILE A 97 20.36 -11.63 -7.51
CA ILE A 97 20.91 -12.90 -7.04
C ILE A 97 21.26 -13.80 -8.23
N PRO A 98 22.11 -14.83 -8.04
CA PRO A 98 22.41 -15.82 -9.08
C PRO A 98 21.16 -16.51 -9.65
N ASP A 99 21.21 -16.87 -10.94
CA ASP A 99 20.06 -17.46 -11.66
C ASP A 99 19.58 -18.78 -11.04
N ASP A 100 20.49 -19.61 -10.53
CA ASP A 100 20.17 -20.85 -9.83
C ASP A 100 19.37 -20.60 -8.54
N LYS A 101 19.64 -19.50 -7.83
CA LYS A 101 18.87 -19.08 -6.66
C LYS A 101 17.56 -18.40 -7.05
N MET A 102 17.48 -17.71 -8.19
CA MET A 102 16.21 -17.15 -8.70
C MET A 102 15.16 -18.25 -8.96
N LYS A 103 15.57 -19.47 -9.36
CA LYS A 103 14.66 -20.60 -9.58
C LYS A 103 13.79 -20.91 -8.36
N TYR A 104 14.32 -20.76 -7.14
CA TYR A 104 13.55 -20.97 -5.91
C TYR A 104 12.34 -20.03 -5.80
N TYR A 105 12.47 -18.82 -6.34
CA TYR A 105 11.46 -17.77 -6.25
C TYR A 105 10.53 -17.66 -7.48
N GLU A 106 10.61 -18.57 -8.45
CA GLU A 106 9.73 -18.54 -9.64
C GLU A 106 8.25 -18.54 -9.26
N GLU A 107 7.88 -19.30 -8.23
CA GLU A 107 6.50 -19.46 -7.75
C GLU A 107 6.35 -19.12 -6.25
N ARG A 108 7.32 -18.41 -5.66
CA ARG A 108 7.38 -18.22 -4.19
C ARG A 108 7.68 -16.78 -3.82
N ALA A 109 7.06 -16.32 -2.75
CA ALA A 109 7.42 -15.10 -2.04
C ALA A 109 7.58 -15.45 -0.56
N GLU A 110 8.54 -14.81 0.10
CA GLU A 110 8.78 -15.05 1.53
C GLU A 110 8.32 -13.87 2.35
N MET A 111 7.73 -14.19 3.50
CA MET A 111 7.35 -13.25 4.54
C MET A 111 7.93 -13.75 5.87
N TYR A 112 8.66 -12.88 6.55
CA TYR A 112 9.29 -13.14 7.83
C TYR A 112 8.57 -12.36 8.91
N VAL A 113 8.12 -13.06 9.95
CA VAL A 113 7.53 -12.46 11.15
C VAL A 113 8.42 -12.72 12.36
N GLY A 114 8.58 -11.72 13.20
CA GLY A 114 9.46 -11.77 14.37
C GLY A 114 9.90 -10.36 14.77
N ASP A 115 10.04 -10.10 16.06
CA ASP A 115 10.52 -8.82 16.60
C ASP A 115 11.92 -8.41 16.12
N ASP A 116 12.76 -9.39 15.77
CA ASP A 116 14.07 -9.20 15.15
C ASP A 116 13.97 -8.55 13.77
N VAL A 117 12.98 -8.94 12.95
CA VAL A 117 12.78 -8.43 11.59
C VAL A 117 11.80 -7.28 11.53
N SER A 118 10.78 -7.24 12.40
CA SER A 118 9.91 -6.08 12.64
C SER A 118 8.95 -6.34 13.83
N PRO A 119 8.89 -5.44 14.83
CA PRO A 119 8.05 -5.59 16.01
C PRO A 119 6.56 -5.29 15.78
N ASP A 120 6.19 -4.77 14.62
CA ASP A 120 4.80 -4.36 14.31
C ASP A 120 4.42 -4.49 12.82
N PHE A 121 5.34 -5.04 12.01
CA PHE A 121 5.17 -5.35 10.60
C PHE A 121 5.86 -6.69 10.29
N TYR A 122 6.31 -6.89 9.06
CA TYR A 122 7.00 -8.10 8.61
C TYR A 122 8.19 -7.75 7.70
N GLY A 123 9.16 -8.66 7.62
CA GLY A 123 10.20 -8.66 6.60
C GLY A 123 9.76 -9.46 5.36
N TRP A 124 10.32 -9.20 4.19
CA TRP A 124 9.95 -9.89 2.96
C TRP A 124 11.13 -10.17 2.04
N VAL A 125 10.95 -11.19 1.19
CA VAL A 125 11.72 -11.38 -0.04
C VAL A 125 10.73 -11.60 -1.18
N PHE A 126 10.57 -10.58 -2.00
CA PHE A 126 9.56 -10.51 -3.07
C PHE A 126 10.23 -10.56 -4.44
N PRO A 127 10.03 -11.62 -5.23
CA PRO A 127 10.73 -11.77 -6.51
C PRO A 127 10.18 -10.86 -7.60
N LYS A 128 11.11 -10.31 -8.38
CA LYS A 128 10.90 -9.69 -9.68
C LYS A 128 11.44 -10.63 -10.77
N CYS A 129 11.43 -10.18 -12.03
CA CYS A 129 11.90 -11.00 -13.14
C CYS A 129 13.40 -11.33 -13.09
N ASP A 130 14.23 -10.45 -12.51
CA ASP A 130 15.70 -10.53 -12.59
C ASP A 130 16.40 -10.25 -11.25
N HIS A 131 15.64 -10.09 -10.16
CA HIS A 131 16.13 -9.79 -8.83
C HIS A 131 15.05 -10.06 -7.79
N VAL A 132 15.42 -10.01 -6.51
CA VAL A 132 14.47 -10.00 -5.39
C VAL A 132 14.48 -8.64 -4.70
N ALA A 133 13.34 -8.23 -4.15
CA ALA A 133 13.25 -7.12 -3.22
C ALA A 133 13.28 -7.68 -1.80
N VAL A 134 14.35 -7.39 -1.06
CA VAL A 134 14.51 -7.77 0.35
C VAL A 134 14.22 -6.55 1.20
N GLY A 135 13.20 -6.59 2.04
CA GLY A 135 12.75 -5.40 2.76
C GLY A 135 12.05 -5.69 4.07
N THR A 136 11.79 -4.63 4.82
CA THR A 136 10.99 -4.66 6.04
C THR A 136 10.27 -3.33 6.22
N GLY A 137 9.31 -3.29 7.16
CA GLY A 137 8.60 -2.08 7.54
C GLY A 137 8.45 -1.94 9.04
N THR A 138 8.11 -0.75 9.51
CA THR A 138 7.66 -0.53 10.90
C THR A 138 6.83 0.73 11.03
N VAL A 139 5.85 0.72 11.93
CA VAL A 139 5.03 1.88 12.28
C VAL A 139 5.67 2.65 13.45
N THR A 140 6.16 1.94 14.45
CA THR A 140 6.52 2.48 15.77
C THR A 140 8.03 2.63 15.98
N HIS A 141 8.86 1.80 15.35
CA HIS A 141 10.31 1.75 15.59
C HIS A 141 11.10 2.28 14.39
N LYS A 142 10.63 3.38 13.80
CA LYS A 142 11.17 3.98 12.56
C LYS A 142 12.70 4.17 12.56
N PRO A 143 13.36 4.61 13.66
CA PRO A 143 14.83 4.74 13.70
C PRO A 143 15.59 3.42 13.53
N ASP A 144 14.98 2.29 13.92
CA ASP A 144 15.59 0.95 13.89
C ASP A 144 15.41 0.24 12.54
N ILE A 145 14.80 0.89 11.53
CA ILE A 145 14.48 0.26 10.24
C ILE A 145 15.68 -0.41 9.56
N LYS A 146 16.90 0.15 9.72
CA LYS A 146 18.13 -0.44 9.18
C LYS A 146 18.57 -1.70 9.92
N LYS A 147 18.35 -1.75 11.24
CA LYS A 147 18.60 -2.94 12.07
C LYS A 147 17.68 -4.07 11.63
N PHE A 148 16.40 -3.77 11.47
CA PHE A 148 15.38 -4.70 10.98
C PHE A 148 15.67 -5.20 9.56
N GLN A 149 16.16 -4.32 8.67
CA GLN A 149 16.60 -4.71 7.33
C GLN A 149 17.76 -5.72 7.42
N ALA A 150 18.76 -5.45 8.27
CA ALA A 150 19.90 -6.36 8.44
C ALA A 150 19.46 -7.73 8.98
N ALA A 151 18.52 -7.77 9.92
CA ALA A 151 17.93 -9.02 10.42
C ALA A 151 17.16 -9.77 9.32
N THR A 152 16.38 -9.06 8.50
CA THR A 152 15.66 -9.67 7.37
C THR A 152 16.62 -10.28 6.35
N ARG A 153 17.71 -9.58 6.03
CA ARG A 153 18.79 -10.13 5.18
C ARG A 153 19.45 -11.35 5.80
N LEU A 154 19.64 -11.36 7.12
CA LEU A 154 20.22 -12.49 7.83
C LEU A 154 19.31 -13.72 7.73
N ARG A 155 18.00 -13.55 7.91
CA ARG A 155 17.02 -14.65 7.73
C ARG A 155 17.00 -15.20 6.30
N ALA A 156 17.15 -14.32 5.30
CA ALA A 156 17.19 -14.70 3.89
C ALA A 156 18.58 -15.11 3.37
N LYS A 157 19.63 -15.14 4.22
CA LYS A 157 21.04 -15.17 3.81
C LYS A 157 21.35 -16.25 2.78
N ASP A 158 20.93 -17.49 3.02
CA ASP A 158 21.25 -18.61 2.15
C ASP A 158 20.57 -18.49 0.77
N ARG A 159 19.39 -17.86 0.74
CA ARG A 159 18.63 -17.62 -0.50
C ARG A 159 19.16 -16.46 -1.32
N ILE A 160 19.81 -15.49 -0.69
CA ILE A 160 20.33 -14.29 -1.36
C ILE A 160 21.86 -14.27 -1.48
N GLU A 161 22.53 -15.33 -1.08
CA GLU A 161 23.98 -15.47 -1.16
C GLU A 161 24.50 -15.25 -2.60
N GLY A 162 25.65 -14.57 -2.71
CA GLY A 162 26.19 -14.12 -4.00
C GLY A 162 25.43 -12.92 -4.61
N GLY A 163 24.37 -12.46 -3.94
CA GLY A 163 23.56 -11.34 -4.38
C GLY A 163 24.28 -9.98 -4.31
N LYS A 164 23.95 -9.10 -5.26
CA LYS A 164 24.44 -7.72 -5.32
C LYS A 164 23.29 -6.75 -5.15
N ILE A 165 23.42 -5.83 -4.19
CA ILE A 165 22.46 -4.73 -4.01
C ILE A 165 22.60 -3.78 -5.19
N ILE A 166 21.53 -3.61 -5.96
CA ILE A 166 21.48 -2.74 -7.13
C ILE A 166 20.71 -1.44 -6.87
N ARG A 167 19.89 -1.41 -5.81
CA ARG A 167 19.13 -0.22 -5.41
C ARG A 167 18.69 -0.33 -3.95
N VAL A 168 18.66 0.82 -3.27
CA VAL A 168 18.08 0.97 -1.93
C VAL A 168 16.89 1.94 -2.04
N GLU A 169 15.76 1.58 -1.43
CA GLU A 169 14.51 2.31 -1.52
C GLU A 169 13.87 2.42 -0.14
N ALA A 170 13.27 3.58 0.16
CA ALA A 170 12.47 3.77 1.36
C ALA A 170 11.22 4.59 1.02
N HIS A 171 10.07 4.22 1.59
CA HIS A 171 8.82 4.92 1.34
C HIS A 171 7.85 4.83 2.52
N PRO A 172 7.08 5.89 2.81
CA PRO A 172 5.97 5.81 3.75
C PRO A 172 4.81 4.99 3.17
N ILE A 173 4.15 4.20 4.02
CA ILE A 173 2.97 3.41 3.72
C ILE A 173 1.81 3.93 4.57
N PRO A 174 0.83 4.64 3.99
CA PRO A 174 -0.26 5.25 4.74
C PRO A 174 -1.41 4.26 4.99
N GLU A 175 -1.41 3.69 6.19
CA GLU A 175 -2.27 2.59 6.59
C GLU A 175 -3.67 3.02 7.10
N HIS A 176 -4.00 4.30 6.97
CA HIS A 176 -5.30 4.86 7.35
C HIS A 176 -5.76 5.98 6.42
N PRO A 177 -7.06 6.04 6.11
CA PRO A 177 -7.62 7.15 5.34
C PRO A 177 -7.40 8.50 6.03
N ARG A 178 -7.15 9.55 5.24
CA ARG A 178 -7.09 10.93 5.75
C ARG A 178 -8.45 11.38 6.32
N PRO A 179 -8.44 12.30 7.31
CA PRO A 179 -9.67 12.91 7.82
C PRO A 179 -10.54 13.54 6.74
N LYS A 180 -9.91 14.19 5.75
CA LYS A 180 -10.59 14.78 4.60
C LYS A 180 -10.00 14.26 3.29
N ARG A 181 -10.88 13.77 2.41
CA ARG A 181 -10.53 13.15 1.12
C ARG A 181 -11.17 13.84 -0.09
N VAL A 182 -12.08 14.78 0.16
CA VAL A 182 -12.76 15.62 -0.84
C VAL A 182 -12.89 17.03 -0.26
N ALA A 183 -12.63 18.07 -1.06
CA ALA A 183 -12.91 19.47 -0.76
C ALA A 183 -13.18 20.24 -2.07
N GLY A 184 -14.38 20.80 -2.23
CA GLY A 184 -14.82 21.34 -3.52
C GLY A 184 -14.74 20.29 -4.62
N ARG A 185 -14.14 20.64 -5.77
CA ARG A 185 -13.86 19.71 -6.87
C ARG A 185 -12.46 19.10 -6.80
N VAL A 186 -11.86 19.04 -5.62
CA VAL A 186 -10.55 18.39 -5.36
C VAL A 186 -10.77 17.11 -4.55
N THR A 187 -10.18 16.01 -4.97
CA THR A 187 -10.33 14.71 -4.31
C THR A 187 -9.06 13.87 -4.34
N LEU A 188 -8.93 12.92 -3.41
CA LEU A 188 -7.74 12.08 -3.24
C LEU A 188 -8.04 10.59 -3.54
N VAL A 189 -7.06 9.91 -4.12
CA VAL A 189 -7.10 8.46 -4.39
C VAL A 189 -5.78 7.78 -3.98
N GLY A 190 -5.80 6.45 -3.85
CA GLY A 190 -4.64 5.66 -3.44
C GLY A 190 -3.97 6.13 -2.15
N ASP A 191 -2.64 6.12 -2.14
CA ASP A 191 -1.84 6.52 -0.97
C ASP A 191 -2.08 7.98 -0.56
N ALA A 192 -2.39 8.88 -1.51
CA ALA A 192 -2.71 10.27 -1.19
C ALA A 192 -3.94 10.36 -0.27
N ALA A 193 -4.91 9.46 -0.46
CA ALA A 193 -6.08 9.33 0.39
C ALA A 193 -5.86 8.46 1.64
N GLY A 194 -4.76 7.71 1.72
CA GLY A 194 -4.45 6.77 2.80
C GLY A 194 -5.14 5.41 2.65
N TYR A 195 -5.27 4.91 1.42
CA TYR A 195 -5.96 3.65 1.13
C TYR A 195 -5.06 2.40 1.13
N VAL A 196 -3.94 2.40 1.84
CA VAL A 196 -3.17 1.17 2.03
C VAL A 196 -3.77 0.36 3.17
N THR A 197 -4.00 -0.93 2.95
CA THR A 197 -4.52 -1.79 4.01
C THR A 197 -3.43 -2.21 4.99
N LYS A 198 -3.80 -2.18 6.27
CA LYS A 198 -3.00 -2.71 7.39
C LYS A 198 -2.67 -4.18 7.22
N CYS A 199 -1.65 -4.63 7.95
CA CYS A 199 -1.23 -6.03 8.05
C CYS A 199 -0.58 -6.57 6.76
N SER A 200 -1.17 -6.33 5.58
CA SER A 200 -0.61 -6.72 4.28
C SER A 200 0.24 -5.63 3.62
N GLY A 201 0.02 -4.35 3.93
CA GLY A 201 0.67 -3.24 3.20
C GLY A 201 0.22 -3.11 1.73
N GLU A 202 -0.92 -3.70 1.37
CA GLU A 202 -1.41 -3.68 -0.01
C GLU A 202 -1.97 -2.30 -0.39
N GLY A 203 -1.27 -1.61 -1.31
CA GLY A 203 -1.70 -0.31 -1.84
C GLY A 203 -2.06 -0.31 -3.33
N ILE A 204 -1.43 -1.16 -4.15
CA ILE A 204 -1.55 -1.11 -5.62
C ILE A 204 -3.00 -1.32 -6.07
N TYR A 205 -3.67 -2.35 -5.53
CA TYR A 205 -5.07 -2.63 -5.84
C TYR A 205 -5.96 -1.44 -5.46
N PHE A 206 -5.83 -0.93 -4.24
CA PHE A 206 -6.69 0.14 -3.74
C PHE A 206 -6.44 1.47 -4.42
N ALA A 207 -5.21 1.76 -4.85
CA ALA A 207 -4.89 2.90 -5.70
C ALA A 207 -5.60 2.81 -7.06
N ALA A 208 -5.47 1.67 -7.75
CA ALA A 208 -6.15 1.47 -9.04
C ALA A 208 -7.67 1.49 -8.89
N LYS A 209 -8.21 0.84 -7.86
CA LYS A 209 -9.64 0.72 -7.62
C LYS A 209 -10.27 2.06 -7.25
N SER A 210 -9.65 2.81 -6.33
CA SER A 210 -10.13 4.15 -5.96
C SER A 210 -10.02 5.14 -7.13
N GLY A 211 -8.94 5.08 -7.92
CA GLY A 211 -8.81 5.87 -9.15
C GLY A 211 -9.93 5.60 -10.15
N ARG A 212 -10.25 4.32 -10.39
CA ARG A 212 -11.36 3.92 -11.27
C ARG A 212 -12.71 4.43 -10.75
N MET A 213 -13.02 4.22 -9.46
CA MET A 213 -14.28 4.65 -8.87
C MET A 213 -14.44 6.18 -8.90
N CYS A 214 -13.33 6.91 -8.66
CA CYS A 214 -13.30 8.36 -8.78
C CYS A 214 -13.58 8.83 -10.22
N ALA A 215 -12.96 8.20 -11.22
CA ALA A 215 -13.20 8.51 -12.62
C ALA A 215 -14.65 8.24 -13.04
N GLU A 216 -15.22 7.10 -12.62
CA GLU A 216 -16.63 6.75 -12.85
C GLU A 216 -17.58 7.81 -12.24
N ALA A 217 -17.28 8.29 -11.03
CA ALA A 217 -18.06 9.36 -10.39
C ALA A 217 -17.90 10.72 -11.08
N ILE A 218 -16.72 11.04 -11.62
CA ILE A 218 -16.50 12.26 -12.41
C ILE A 218 -17.29 12.21 -13.72
N VAL A 219 -17.27 11.09 -14.43
CA VAL A 219 -18.04 10.93 -15.69
C VAL A 219 -19.54 11.05 -15.44
N ALA A 220 -20.06 10.33 -14.45
CA ALA A 220 -21.47 10.39 -14.08
C ALA A 220 -21.88 11.78 -13.55
N GLY A 221 -21.03 12.37 -12.69
CA GLY A 221 -21.24 13.70 -12.11
C GLY A 221 -21.23 14.80 -13.17
N SER A 222 -20.26 14.80 -14.08
CA SER A 222 -20.21 15.79 -15.17
C SER A 222 -21.30 15.61 -16.23
N ALA A 223 -22.12 14.56 -16.12
CA ALA A 223 -23.08 14.15 -17.16
C ALA A 223 -22.41 14.03 -18.54
N ASN A 224 -21.27 13.34 -18.59
CA ASN A 224 -20.41 13.24 -19.78
C ASN A 224 -19.91 14.61 -20.30
N GLY A 225 -19.55 15.51 -19.39
CA GLY A 225 -18.99 16.83 -19.72
C GLY A 225 -20.01 17.92 -20.03
N THR A 226 -21.32 17.69 -19.88
CA THR A 226 -22.32 18.75 -20.09
C THR A 226 -22.45 19.70 -18.91
N ARG A 227 -21.86 19.37 -17.76
CA ARG A 227 -21.75 20.27 -16.59
C ARG A 227 -20.46 20.02 -15.80
N MET A 228 -20.09 21.00 -14.98
CA MET A 228 -19.03 20.81 -13.98
C MET A 228 -19.46 19.81 -12.91
N VAL A 229 -18.51 19.01 -12.43
CA VAL A 229 -18.71 18.14 -11.27
C VAL A 229 -18.88 18.98 -10.01
N GLU A 230 -19.62 18.49 -9.03
CA GLU A 230 -19.70 19.11 -7.70
C GLU A 230 -19.01 18.24 -6.64
N GLU A 231 -18.76 18.82 -5.46
CA GLU A 231 -18.26 18.07 -4.32
C GLU A 231 -19.16 16.86 -4.00
N SER A 232 -20.49 17.05 -4.13
CA SER A 232 -21.51 16.01 -3.93
C SER A 232 -21.33 14.82 -4.87
N ASP A 233 -20.88 15.05 -6.11
CA ASP A 233 -20.60 14.00 -7.08
C ASP A 233 -19.38 13.17 -6.69
N LEU A 234 -18.31 13.84 -6.24
CA LEU A 234 -17.09 13.18 -5.78
C LEU A 234 -17.34 12.41 -4.46
N ARG A 235 -18.22 12.91 -3.59
CA ARG A 235 -18.59 12.18 -2.35
C ARG A 235 -19.28 10.83 -2.62
N LYS A 236 -19.87 10.62 -3.80
CA LYS A 236 -20.51 9.34 -4.16
C LYS A 236 -19.50 8.20 -4.22
N TYR A 237 -18.34 8.39 -4.88
CA TYR A 237 -17.32 7.34 -4.93
C TYR A 237 -16.74 7.08 -3.54
N LEU A 238 -16.57 8.13 -2.73
CA LEU A 238 -16.04 8.01 -1.38
C LEU A 238 -16.95 7.14 -0.50
N ALA A 239 -18.26 7.44 -0.52
CA ALA A 239 -19.25 6.68 0.22
C ALA A 239 -19.28 5.20 -0.21
N GLU A 240 -19.20 4.93 -1.53
CA GLU A 240 -19.17 3.57 -2.04
C GLU A 240 -17.85 2.85 -1.68
N PHE A 241 -16.71 3.54 -1.74
CA PHE A 241 -15.41 2.98 -1.35
C PHE A 241 -15.42 2.59 0.13
N ASP A 242 -15.88 3.49 1.00
CA ASP A 242 -15.98 3.23 2.43
C ASP A 242 -16.97 2.07 2.69
N ARG A 243 -18.13 2.05 2.03
CA ARG A 243 -19.10 0.95 2.17
C ARG A 243 -18.49 -0.41 1.80
N LEU A 244 -17.71 -0.47 0.72
CA LEU A 244 -17.12 -1.72 0.23
C LEU A 244 -15.94 -2.18 1.09
N TYR A 245 -15.07 -1.26 1.52
CA TYR A 245 -13.75 -1.63 2.04
C TYR A 245 -13.57 -1.35 3.52
N TRP A 246 -14.34 -0.45 4.13
CA TRP A 246 -14.23 -0.16 5.56
C TRP A 246 -14.33 -1.39 6.47
N PRO A 247 -15.22 -2.38 6.22
CA PRO A 247 -15.22 -3.62 6.99
C PRO A 247 -13.89 -4.36 6.93
N THR A 248 -13.25 -4.39 5.75
CA THR A 248 -11.93 -5.01 5.55
C THR A 248 -10.86 -4.29 6.38
N TYR A 249 -10.82 -2.95 6.37
CA TYR A 249 -9.90 -2.18 7.23
C TYR A 249 -10.08 -2.51 8.71
N LYS A 250 -11.34 -2.61 9.18
CA LYS A 250 -11.61 -2.95 10.59
C LYS A 250 -11.18 -4.35 10.97
N VAL A 251 -11.38 -5.33 10.10
CA VAL A 251 -10.90 -6.70 10.35
C VAL A 251 -9.37 -6.72 10.42
N LEU A 252 -8.70 -6.08 9.48
CA LEU A 252 -7.23 -6.02 9.44
C LEU A 252 -6.64 -5.26 10.64
N ASP A 253 -7.30 -4.21 11.12
CA ASP A 253 -6.94 -3.51 12.36
C ASP A 253 -6.96 -4.44 13.57
N VAL A 254 -7.99 -5.28 13.68
CA VAL A 254 -8.12 -6.24 14.77
C VAL A 254 -7.04 -7.31 14.65
N LEU A 255 -6.82 -7.86 13.45
CA LEU A 255 -5.78 -8.86 13.22
C LEU A 255 -4.39 -8.33 13.58
N GLN A 256 -4.05 -7.12 13.14
CA GLN A 256 -2.78 -6.49 13.51
C GLN A 256 -2.67 -6.33 15.02
N LYS A 257 -3.73 -5.81 15.67
CA LYS A 257 -3.76 -5.64 17.12
C LYS A 257 -3.67 -6.95 17.90
N VAL A 258 -4.06 -8.09 17.35
CA VAL A 258 -3.99 -9.39 18.04
C VAL A 258 -2.66 -10.07 17.79
N PHE A 259 -2.31 -10.27 16.52
CA PHE A 259 -1.21 -11.14 16.12
C PHE A 259 0.16 -10.46 16.17
N TYR A 260 0.23 -9.13 16.11
CA TYR A 260 1.51 -8.39 16.14
C TYR A 260 1.87 -7.91 17.56
N ARG A 261 1.26 -8.46 18.61
CA ARG A 261 1.59 -8.11 20.02
C ARG A 261 2.85 -8.78 20.53
N SER A 262 3.16 -9.99 20.06
CA SER A 262 4.27 -10.80 20.56
C SER A 262 4.67 -11.85 19.52
N ASN A 263 5.88 -12.41 19.66
CA ASN A 263 6.34 -13.50 18.78
C ASN A 263 5.44 -14.73 18.87
N ALA A 264 4.99 -15.11 20.07
CA ALA A 264 4.06 -16.23 20.24
C ALA A 264 2.73 -16.03 19.48
N ALA A 265 2.22 -14.79 19.45
CA ALA A 265 1.02 -14.48 18.67
C ALA A 265 1.29 -14.55 17.16
N ARG A 266 2.46 -14.09 16.70
CA ARG A 266 2.88 -14.22 15.29
C ARG A 266 3.07 -15.67 14.86
N GLU A 267 3.67 -16.49 15.71
CA GLU A 267 3.83 -17.93 15.45
C GLU A 267 2.47 -18.61 15.34
N ALA A 268 1.54 -18.31 16.26
CA ALA A 268 0.17 -18.80 16.17
C ALA A 268 -0.53 -18.32 14.89
N PHE A 269 -0.27 -17.09 14.42
CA PHE A 269 -0.78 -16.61 13.14
C PHE A 269 -0.23 -17.42 11.96
N VAL A 270 1.08 -17.70 11.94
CA VAL A 270 1.71 -18.52 10.89
C VAL A 270 1.18 -19.96 10.90
N GLU A 271 1.04 -20.56 12.09
CA GLU A 271 0.46 -21.90 12.25
C GLU A 271 -0.99 -21.93 11.75
N MET A 272 -1.78 -20.90 12.07
CA MET A 272 -3.14 -20.73 11.57
C MET A 272 -3.18 -20.64 10.03
N CYS A 273 -2.24 -19.93 9.41
CA CYS A 273 -2.14 -19.83 7.95
C CYS A 273 -1.74 -21.16 7.27
N ALA A 274 -1.28 -22.16 8.01
CA ALA A 274 -1.01 -23.50 7.46
C ALA A 274 -2.29 -24.33 7.27
N ASP A 275 -3.41 -23.92 7.87
CA ASP A 275 -4.70 -24.60 7.75
C ASP A 275 -5.36 -24.30 6.39
N ASP A 276 -5.78 -25.34 5.67
CA ASP A 276 -6.36 -25.23 4.32
C ASP A 276 -7.63 -24.36 4.26
N TYR A 277 -8.46 -24.40 5.32
CA TYR A 277 -9.66 -23.56 5.39
C TYR A 277 -9.26 -22.09 5.51
N VAL A 278 -8.27 -21.78 6.35
CA VAL A 278 -7.75 -20.42 6.51
C VAL A 278 -7.12 -19.92 5.21
N GLN A 279 -6.36 -20.76 4.52
CA GLN A 279 -5.78 -20.43 3.22
C GLN A 279 -6.87 -20.08 2.21
N ARG A 280 -7.91 -20.91 2.09
CA ARG A 280 -9.02 -20.68 1.16
C ARG A 280 -9.78 -19.40 1.48
N MET A 281 -10.14 -19.19 2.74
CA MET A 281 -10.85 -17.99 3.20
C MET A 281 -10.02 -16.72 2.99
N THR A 282 -8.72 -16.79 3.29
CA THR A 282 -7.78 -15.68 3.08
C THR A 282 -7.63 -15.40 1.59
N PHE A 283 -7.47 -16.43 0.77
CA PHE A 283 -7.31 -16.28 -0.68
C PHE A 283 -8.57 -15.71 -1.33
N ASP A 284 -9.76 -16.22 -1.00
CA ASP A 284 -11.02 -15.69 -1.53
C ASP A 284 -11.24 -14.24 -1.05
N SER A 285 -10.98 -13.96 0.24
CA SER A 285 -11.09 -12.60 0.77
C SER A 285 -10.10 -11.63 0.10
N TYR A 286 -8.88 -12.10 -0.16
CA TYR A 286 -7.83 -11.31 -0.80
C TYR A 286 -8.08 -11.13 -2.30
N LEU A 287 -8.54 -12.15 -3.03
CA LEU A 287 -8.76 -12.07 -4.47
C LEU A 287 -10.01 -11.24 -4.79
N TYR A 288 -11.09 -11.43 -4.03
CA TYR A 288 -12.36 -10.73 -4.27
C TYR A 288 -12.52 -9.44 -3.46
N LYS A 289 -11.58 -9.15 -2.55
CA LYS A 289 -11.53 -7.95 -1.71
C LYS A 289 -12.84 -7.71 -0.94
N ARG A 290 -13.38 -8.80 -0.41
CA ARG A 290 -14.59 -8.85 0.41
C ARG A 290 -14.31 -9.74 1.61
N VAL A 291 -14.89 -9.41 2.75
CA VAL A 291 -14.88 -10.32 3.89
C VAL A 291 -15.80 -11.49 3.53
N VAL A 292 -15.22 -12.65 3.27
CA VAL A 292 -15.99 -13.86 2.96
C VAL A 292 -16.66 -14.31 4.27
N PRO A 293 -17.99 -14.51 4.29
CA PRO A 293 -18.66 -15.03 5.46
C PRO A 293 -18.15 -16.45 5.73
N GLY A 294 -17.67 -16.69 6.95
CA GLY A 294 -17.18 -17.99 7.38
C GLY A 294 -18.31 -19.01 7.55
N ASN A 295 -17.91 -20.28 7.64
CA ASN A 295 -18.79 -21.36 8.06
C ASN A 295 -18.73 -21.46 9.61
N PRO A 296 -19.84 -21.35 10.35
CA PRO A 296 -19.83 -21.33 11.82
C PRO A 296 -19.09 -22.50 12.47
N LEU A 297 -19.15 -23.71 11.89
CA LEU A 297 -18.46 -24.89 12.44
C LEU A 297 -16.94 -24.79 12.24
N ASP A 298 -16.50 -24.33 11.08
CA ASP A 298 -15.08 -24.16 10.75
C ASP A 298 -14.48 -22.98 11.52
N ASP A 299 -15.26 -21.91 11.75
CA ASP A 299 -14.85 -20.76 12.57
C ASP A 299 -14.67 -21.12 14.04
N ILE A 300 -15.55 -21.98 14.61
CA ILE A 300 -15.38 -22.51 15.98
C ILE A 300 -14.13 -23.39 16.06
N LYS A 301 -13.92 -24.28 15.09
CA LYS A 301 -12.74 -25.14 15.02
C LYS A 301 -11.46 -24.30 14.93
N LEU A 302 -11.48 -23.25 14.10
CA LEU A 302 -10.40 -22.30 13.95
C LEU A 302 -10.11 -21.54 15.25
N ALA A 303 -11.14 -21.08 15.97
CA ALA A 303 -10.99 -20.41 17.26
C ALA A 303 -10.35 -21.34 18.30
N VAL A 304 -10.81 -22.59 18.41
CA VAL A 304 -10.24 -23.60 19.31
C VAL A 304 -8.77 -23.89 18.95
N ASN A 305 -8.46 -24.08 17.66
CA ASN A 305 -7.10 -24.32 17.18
C ASN A 305 -6.18 -23.12 17.45
N THR A 306 -6.67 -21.90 17.24
CA THR A 306 -5.92 -20.66 17.49
C THR A 306 -5.62 -20.49 18.98
N ILE A 307 -6.61 -20.72 19.85
CA ILE A 307 -6.42 -20.70 21.31
C ILE A 307 -5.40 -21.78 21.72
N GLY A 308 -5.53 -23.00 21.18
CA GLY A 308 -4.58 -24.08 21.44
C GLY A 308 -3.15 -23.72 21.02
N SER A 309 -2.99 -23.09 19.85
CA SER A 309 -1.70 -22.65 19.31
C SER A 309 -1.07 -21.56 20.19
N LEU A 310 -1.86 -20.57 20.62
CA LEU A 310 -1.43 -19.53 21.55
C LEU A 310 -0.98 -20.11 22.90
N VAL A 311 -1.71 -21.09 23.44
CA VAL A 311 -1.34 -21.78 24.69
C VAL A 311 -0.04 -22.55 24.52
N ARG A 312 0.13 -23.30 23.42
CA ARG A 312 1.37 -24.04 23.11
C ARG A 312 2.56 -23.11 22.94
N ALA A 313 2.43 -22.06 22.14
CA ALA A 313 3.50 -21.09 21.90
C ALA A 313 3.92 -20.39 23.21
N THR A 314 2.96 -20.06 24.07
CA THR A 314 3.24 -19.47 25.39
C THR A 314 3.94 -20.47 26.33
N ALA A 315 3.55 -21.74 26.30
CA ALA A 315 4.18 -22.79 27.10
C ALA A 315 5.62 -23.09 26.65
N LEU A 316 5.86 -23.20 25.33
CA LEU A 316 7.19 -23.38 24.75
C LEU A 316 8.14 -22.24 25.13
N ARG A 317 7.68 -21.00 25.09
CA ARG A 317 8.46 -19.84 25.54
C ARG A 317 8.89 -19.97 27.01
N ARG A 318 7.98 -20.34 27.90
CA ARG A 318 8.29 -20.53 29.33
C ARG A 318 9.33 -21.61 29.56
N GLU A 319 9.31 -22.67 28.76
CA GLU A 319 10.32 -23.73 28.83
C GLU A 319 11.67 -23.26 28.26
N MET A 320 11.68 -22.52 27.14
CA MET A 320 12.92 -21.94 26.59
C MET A 320 13.57 -20.94 27.55
N GLU A 321 12.79 -20.09 28.23
CA GLU A 321 13.29 -19.15 29.25
C GLU A 321 13.94 -19.88 30.45
N LYS A 322 13.51 -21.12 30.78
CA LYS A 322 14.15 -21.96 31.81
C LYS A 322 15.46 -22.60 31.37
N VAL A 323 15.63 -22.83 30.06
CA VAL A 323 16.84 -23.47 29.48
C VAL A 323 17.95 -22.44 29.19
N THR A 324 17.61 -21.15 29.19
CA THR A 324 18.54 -20.04 28.88
C THR A 324 19.10 -19.34 30.14
N LEU A 325 18.83 -19.90 31.33
CA LEU A 325 19.40 -19.52 32.64
C LEU A 325 20.43 -20.57 33.07
#